data_AF-A0ABD3PZI6-F1
#
_entry.id   AF-A0ABD3PZI6-F1
#
_cell.length_a   1.000
_cell.length_b   1.000
_cell.length_c   1.000
_cell.angle_alpha   90.00
_cell.angle_beta   90.00
_cell.angle_gamma   90.00
#
_symmetry.space_group_name_H-M   'P 1'
#
loop_
_entity.id
_entity.type
_entity.pdbx_description
1 polymer ?
#
loop_
_entity_poly.entity_id
_entity_poly.type
_entity_poly.pdbx_seq_one_letter_code
_entity_poly.pdbx_strand_id
1 'polypeptide(L)'
;QLQSLKEKGHDHDELLQEMMRFFGEDMINPTTNRFYYFCRPFDATCEHVHMPIRDLAAAWDAAKAIYFLDQSEEVISETVRQSLKRAVKCTLASYFSWFDPDKQDECLSLSEDYLMEPANIGHSAMLLLGACSALEFNIVEEIEITEIRNSINGLARGILSMQLTSGAFRTIFGDNDDFLRGIDFFPGEAILALVTAYEYNLLNVPTKEEIIPAVVNAFNFYSEYHKTADVDPNYNIWQVIAFSKLYDLMHNQRVTQKEVASYVLKMCQEICKSKSWKYQLSRGQSFYVNLETIEIACGLDALAEGIRLAKLEQELELARMFEVNAANAVCFLQWVQSQVPSSCVVGRGGLGYGGVCVLEQRLDVTGHAISALIKLQKVLNIHHVDKI
;
A
#
# COMPACT_ATOMS: atom_id res chain seq x y z
N GLN A 1 -6.76 21.60 -17.31
CA GLN A 1 -5.96 20.59 -16.57
C GLN A 1 -6.85 19.57 -15.86
N LEU A 2 -7.71 19.94 -14.90
CA LEU A 2 -8.72 19.02 -14.32
C LEU A 2 -9.70 18.44 -15.34
N GLN A 3 -10.20 19.26 -16.26
CA GLN A 3 -11.03 18.81 -17.38
C GLN A 3 -10.25 17.91 -18.36
N SER A 4 -8.93 18.11 -18.47
CA SER A 4 -8.04 17.25 -19.23
C SER A 4 -7.79 15.90 -18.54
N LEU A 5 -7.92 15.76 -17.22
CA LEU A 5 -7.90 14.44 -16.56
C LEU A 5 -9.18 13.66 -16.84
N LYS A 6 -10.33 14.34 -16.87
CA LYS A 6 -11.62 13.71 -17.25
C LYS A 6 -11.64 13.31 -18.73
N GLU A 7 -11.11 14.15 -19.61
CA GLU A 7 -10.96 13.85 -21.04
C GLU A 7 -9.89 12.77 -21.31
N LYS A 8 -8.89 12.64 -20.43
CA LYS A 8 -7.87 11.58 -20.44
C LYS A 8 -8.25 10.35 -19.60
N GLY A 9 -9.52 10.18 -19.23
CA GLY A 9 -9.99 8.96 -18.56
C GLY A 9 -9.55 7.69 -19.31
N HIS A 10 -9.51 7.78 -20.65
CA HIS A 10 -9.02 6.70 -21.51
C HIS A 10 -7.53 6.36 -21.30
N ASP A 11 -6.67 7.36 -21.08
CA ASP A 11 -5.23 7.19 -20.86
C ASP A 11 -4.93 6.66 -19.43
N HIS A 12 -5.84 6.85 -18.48
CA HIS A 12 -5.72 6.32 -17.11
C HIS A 12 -6.04 4.82 -17.07
N ASP A 13 -7.11 4.41 -17.73
CA ASP A 13 -7.51 3.00 -17.75
C ASP A 13 -6.50 2.16 -18.55
N GLU A 14 -5.96 2.69 -19.66
CA GLU A 14 -4.89 2.02 -20.41
C GLU A 14 -3.63 1.81 -19.56
N LEU A 15 -3.17 2.86 -18.87
CA LEU A 15 -2.03 2.79 -17.93
C LEU A 15 -2.23 1.70 -16.88
N LEU A 16 -3.41 1.68 -16.23
CA LEU A 16 -3.74 0.72 -15.19
C LEU A 16 -3.83 -0.71 -15.74
N GLN A 17 -4.43 -0.89 -16.92
CA GLN A 17 -4.53 -2.20 -17.56
C GLN A 17 -3.16 -2.76 -17.95
N GLU A 18 -2.27 -1.94 -18.52
CA GLU A 18 -0.90 -2.38 -18.83
C GLU A 18 -0.15 -2.80 -17.56
N MET A 19 -0.26 -2.02 -16.47
CA MET A 19 0.32 -2.37 -15.18
C MET A 19 -0.22 -3.70 -14.65
N MET A 20 -1.53 -3.93 -14.74
CA MET A 20 -2.16 -5.18 -14.28
C MET A 20 -1.76 -6.39 -15.12
N ARG A 21 -1.65 -6.24 -16.44
CA ARG A 21 -1.15 -7.31 -17.33
C ARG A 21 0.30 -7.65 -16.98
N PHE A 22 1.17 -6.66 -16.90
CA PHE A 22 2.56 -6.86 -16.48
C PHE A 22 2.66 -7.56 -15.12
N PHE A 23 1.87 -7.13 -14.13
CA PHE A 23 1.88 -7.71 -12.79
C PHE A 23 1.42 -9.19 -12.78
N GLY A 24 0.45 -9.55 -13.62
CA GLY A 24 -0.11 -10.91 -13.67
C GLY A 24 0.50 -11.86 -14.72
N GLU A 25 1.19 -11.35 -15.73
CA GLU A 25 1.76 -12.14 -16.82
C GLU A 25 3.29 -12.24 -16.72
N ASP A 26 3.95 -11.13 -16.42
CA ASP A 26 5.42 -11.04 -16.47
C ASP A 26 6.09 -11.18 -15.09
N MET A 27 5.43 -10.68 -14.05
CA MET A 27 6.00 -10.62 -12.70
C MET A 27 5.76 -11.86 -11.85
N ILE A 28 5.34 -12.98 -12.44
CA ILE A 28 5.07 -14.23 -11.72
C ILE A 28 6.00 -15.33 -12.22
N ASN A 29 6.72 -15.94 -11.29
CA ASN A 29 7.57 -17.09 -11.58
C ASN A 29 6.70 -18.31 -11.94
N PRO A 30 6.82 -18.88 -13.15
CA PRO A 30 5.94 -19.97 -13.59
C PRO A 30 6.18 -21.29 -12.84
N THR A 31 7.32 -21.44 -12.15
CA THR A 31 7.66 -22.65 -11.38
C THR A 31 7.12 -22.56 -9.97
N THR A 32 7.34 -21.44 -9.28
CA THR A 32 6.93 -21.28 -7.87
C THR A 32 5.54 -20.66 -7.72
N ASN A 33 5.00 -20.08 -8.79
CA ASN A 33 3.85 -19.18 -8.75
C ASN A 33 4.02 -18.10 -7.68
N ARG A 34 5.23 -17.57 -7.47
CA ARG A 34 5.47 -16.40 -6.59
C ARG A 34 5.91 -15.22 -7.43
N PHE A 35 5.83 -14.02 -6.87
CA PHE A 35 6.23 -12.82 -7.60
C PHE A 35 7.76 -12.76 -7.81
N TYR A 36 8.19 -12.31 -8.99
CA TYR A 36 9.54 -11.80 -9.18
C TYR A 36 9.66 -10.43 -8.51
N TYR A 37 10.84 -10.07 -8.01
CA TYR A 37 11.04 -8.75 -7.40
C TYR A 37 11.28 -7.66 -8.47
N PHE A 38 12.07 -7.96 -9.50
CA PHE A 38 12.23 -7.08 -10.65
C PHE A 38 12.45 -7.89 -11.95
N CYS A 39 12.21 -7.22 -13.07
CA CYS A 39 12.56 -7.70 -14.40
C CYS A 39 13.32 -6.62 -15.19
N ARG A 40 14.29 -7.05 -16.00
CA ARG A 40 15.00 -6.18 -16.95
C ARG A 40 14.34 -6.25 -18.33
N PRO A 41 13.86 -5.12 -18.88
CA PRO A 41 13.11 -5.14 -20.15
C PRO A 41 13.87 -5.70 -21.35
N PHE A 42 15.21 -5.58 -21.37
CA PHE A 42 16.02 -5.85 -22.56
C PHE A 42 16.47 -7.30 -22.75
N ASP A 43 16.77 -8.00 -21.66
CA ASP A 43 17.38 -9.33 -21.70
C ASP A 43 16.46 -10.43 -21.18
N ALA A 44 15.21 -10.07 -20.86
CA ALA A 44 14.19 -10.95 -20.29
C ALA A 44 14.56 -11.59 -18.96
N THR A 45 15.49 -10.98 -18.22
CA THR A 45 15.88 -11.48 -16.90
C THR A 45 14.88 -11.00 -15.85
N CYS A 46 14.24 -11.95 -15.19
CA CYS A 46 13.41 -11.69 -14.01
C CYS A 46 14.03 -12.41 -12.81
N GLU A 47 14.18 -11.69 -11.71
CA GLU A 47 14.88 -12.19 -10.53
C GLU A 47 13.96 -12.19 -9.31
N HIS A 48 13.98 -13.30 -8.59
CA HIS A 48 13.40 -13.36 -7.25
C HIS A 48 14.51 -12.99 -6.26
N VAL A 49 14.37 -11.82 -5.63
CA VAL A 49 15.25 -11.41 -4.54
C VAL A 49 14.50 -11.61 -3.23
N HIS A 50 15.14 -12.28 -2.26
CA HIS A 50 14.54 -12.46 -0.94
C HIS A 50 14.46 -11.13 -0.20
N MET A 51 13.32 -10.46 -0.35
CA MET A 51 12.97 -9.19 0.27
C MET A 51 11.60 -9.34 0.92
N PRO A 52 11.51 -9.98 2.11
CA PRO A 52 10.26 -10.43 2.70
C PRO A 52 9.15 -9.37 2.74
N ILE A 53 9.47 -8.17 3.24
CA ILE A 53 8.49 -7.09 3.32
C ILE A 53 7.92 -6.69 1.95
N ARG A 54 8.73 -6.75 0.89
CA ARG A 54 8.32 -6.35 -0.47
C ARG A 54 7.48 -7.43 -1.14
N ASP A 55 7.82 -8.69 -0.91
CA ASP A 55 7.07 -9.84 -1.42
C ASP A 55 5.67 -9.90 -0.76
N LEU A 56 5.61 -9.69 0.57
CA LEU A 56 4.35 -9.58 1.31
C LEU A 56 3.51 -8.36 0.86
N ALA A 57 4.13 -7.19 0.69
CA ALA A 57 3.45 -6.01 0.19
C ALA A 57 2.87 -6.22 -1.21
N ALA A 58 3.60 -6.92 -2.09
CA ALA A 58 3.11 -7.24 -3.42
C ALA A 58 1.92 -8.19 -3.41
N ALA A 59 1.88 -9.17 -2.51
CA ALA A 59 0.70 -10.01 -2.32
C ALA A 59 -0.54 -9.19 -1.92
N TRP A 60 -0.35 -8.18 -1.07
CA TRP A 60 -1.43 -7.26 -0.70
C TRP A 60 -1.88 -6.37 -1.86
N ASP A 61 -0.96 -5.77 -2.62
CA ASP A 61 -1.31 -4.94 -3.77
C ASP A 61 -1.96 -5.75 -4.90
N ALA A 62 -1.49 -6.98 -5.15
CA ALA A 62 -2.13 -7.90 -6.08
C ALA A 62 -3.54 -8.29 -5.64
N ALA A 63 -3.79 -8.46 -4.33
CA ALA A 63 -5.14 -8.72 -3.82
C ALA A 63 -6.09 -7.54 -4.09
N LYS A 64 -5.64 -6.29 -3.95
CA LYS A 64 -6.44 -5.11 -4.34
C LYS A 64 -6.69 -5.06 -5.84
N ALA A 65 -5.69 -5.39 -6.65
CA ALA A 65 -5.83 -5.45 -8.10
C ALA A 65 -6.88 -6.49 -8.51
N ILE A 66 -6.83 -7.69 -7.92
CA ILE A 66 -7.84 -8.74 -8.11
C ILE A 66 -9.23 -8.24 -7.75
N TYR A 67 -9.40 -7.60 -6.58
CA TYR A 67 -10.69 -7.06 -6.18
C TYR A 67 -11.23 -6.04 -7.19
N PHE A 68 -10.39 -5.12 -7.66
CA PHE A 68 -10.78 -4.15 -8.68
C PHE A 68 -11.19 -4.83 -9.99
N LEU A 69 -10.40 -5.80 -10.46
CA LEU A 69 -10.71 -6.58 -11.64
C LEU A 69 -12.07 -7.28 -11.49
N ASP A 70 -12.33 -7.92 -10.35
CA ASP A 70 -13.57 -8.66 -10.07
C ASP A 70 -14.81 -7.75 -10.02
N GLN A 71 -14.65 -6.43 -9.85
CA GLN A 71 -15.73 -5.45 -9.99
C GLN A 71 -15.82 -4.80 -11.38
N SER A 72 -14.81 -4.97 -12.23
CA SER A 72 -14.72 -4.31 -13.53
C SER A 72 -15.31 -5.18 -14.65
N GLU A 73 -16.10 -4.55 -15.54
CA GLU A 73 -16.57 -5.15 -16.79
C GLU A 73 -15.46 -5.23 -17.87
N GLU A 74 -14.27 -4.72 -17.59
CA GLU A 74 -13.16 -4.64 -18.55
C GLU A 74 -12.56 -6.00 -18.92
N VAL A 75 -12.10 -6.05 -20.18
CA VAL A 75 -11.49 -7.22 -20.83
C VAL A 75 -10.01 -7.37 -20.43
N ILE A 76 -9.74 -7.53 -19.14
CA ILE A 76 -8.50 -8.18 -18.71
C ILE A 76 -8.75 -9.68 -18.69
N SER A 77 -7.82 -10.44 -19.29
CA SER A 77 -8.00 -11.89 -19.48
C SER A 77 -8.21 -12.58 -18.13
N GLU A 78 -9.12 -13.55 -18.10
CA GLU A 78 -9.30 -14.43 -16.93
C GLU A 78 -7.96 -15.07 -16.51
N THR A 79 -7.05 -15.28 -17.47
CA THR A 79 -5.69 -15.76 -17.23
C THR A 79 -4.90 -14.86 -16.30
N VAL A 80 -4.91 -13.53 -16.49
CA VAL A 80 -4.24 -12.55 -15.60
C VAL A 80 -4.80 -12.66 -14.18
N ARG A 81 -6.13 -12.68 -14.05
CA ARG A 81 -6.82 -12.79 -12.74
C ARG A 81 -6.42 -14.05 -12.01
N GLN A 82 -6.47 -15.19 -12.68
CA GLN A 82 -6.10 -16.49 -12.08
C GLN A 82 -4.61 -16.56 -11.76
N SER A 83 -3.75 -15.94 -12.58
CA SER A 83 -2.32 -15.86 -12.32
C SER A 83 -2.04 -15.08 -11.04
N LEU A 84 -2.62 -13.89 -10.89
CA LEU A 84 -2.52 -13.09 -9.67
C LEU A 84 -3.06 -13.83 -8.44
N LYS A 85 -4.23 -14.49 -8.55
CA LYS A 85 -4.82 -15.27 -7.44
C LYS A 85 -3.86 -16.37 -6.98
N ARG A 86 -3.27 -17.14 -7.91
CA ARG A 86 -2.24 -18.14 -7.58
C ARG A 86 -1.02 -17.50 -6.92
N ALA A 87 -0.56 -16.37 -7.43
CA ALA A 87 0.61 -15.69 -6.90
C ALA A 87 0.43 -15.19 -5.47
N VAL A 88 -0.73 -14.62 -5.16
CA VAL A 88 -1.10 -14.25 -3.79
C VAL A 88 -1.12 -15.48 -2.89
N LYS A 89 -1.82 -16.56 -3.28
CA LYS A 89 -1.89 -17.80 -2.49
C LYS A 89 -0.51 -18.38 -2.18
N CYS A 90 0.30 -18.61 -3.21
CA CYS A 90 1.62 -19.24 -3.06
C CYS A 90 2.59 -18.38 -2.26
N THR A 91 2.51 -17.05 -2.41
CA THR A 91 3.31 -16.13 -1.60
C THR A 91 2.90 -16.22 -0.13
N LEU A 92 1.61 -16.04 0.19
CA LEU A 92 1.14 -16.09 1.58
C LEU A 92 1.40 -17.44 2.26
N ALA A 93 1.11 -18.56 1.58
CA ALA A 93 1.37 -19.90 2.10
C ALA A 93 2.85 -20.12 2.43
N SER A 94 3.75 -19.52 1.64
CA SER A 94 5.19 -19.57 1.88
C SER A 94 5.61 -18.86 3.17
N TYR A 95 4.87 -17.86 3.67
CA TYR A 95 5.19 -17.18 4.93
C TYR A 95 4.44 -17.76 6.13
N PHE A 96 3.20 -18.23 5.94
CA PHE A 96 2.45 -18.88 7.03
C PHE A 96 3.14 -20.13 7.58
N SER A 97 4.00 -20.76 6.79
CA SER A 97 4.79 -21.93 7.21
C SER A 97 5.97 -21.58 8.13
N TRP A 98 6.26 -20.29 8.38
CA TRP A 98 7.49 -19.83 9.04
C TRP A 98 7.23 -18.81 10.15
N PHE A 99 6.29 -19.11 11.03
CA PHE A 99 6.16 -18.38 12.29
C PHE A 99 7.27 -18.76 13.27
N ASP A 100 7.64 -17.80 14.13
CA ASP A 100 8.56 -18.03 15.23
C ASP A 100 7.94 -19.03 16.23
N PRO A 101 8.56 -20.21 16.45
CA PRO A 101 8.00 -21.23 17.34
C PRO A 101 8.00 -20.83 18.82
N ASP A 102 8.84 -19.87 19.22
CA ASP A 102 8.92 -19.38 20.61
C ASP A 102 7.80 -18.38 20.92
N LYS A 103 7.12 -17.87 19.89
CA LYS A 103 5.90 -17.10 20.00
C LYS A 103 4.70 -18.04 19.97
N GLN A 104 4.14 -18.30 21.14
CA GLN A 104 2.93 -19.11 21.29
C GLN A 104 1.80 -18.60 20.37
N ASP A 105 0.88 -19.51 20.00
CA ASP A 105 -0.29 -19.35 19.08
C ASP A 105 -1.11 -18.05 19.21
N GLU A 106 -0.86 -17.28 20.27
CA GLU A 106 -1.54 -16.08 20.64
C GLU A 106 -0.91 -14.78 20.11
N CYS A 107 0.40 -14.70 19.87
CA CYS A 107 1.08 -13.47 19.43
C CYS A 107 2.15 -13.76 18.38
N LEU A 108 1.75 -13.95 17.12
CA LEU A 108 2.63 -14.42 16.05
C LEU A 108 3.57 -13.33 15.52
N SER A 109 4.81 -13.72 15.25
CA SER A 109 5.77 -13.01 14.40
C SER A 109 6.46 -14.00 13.46
N LEU A 110 6.99 -13.52 12.34
CA LEU A 110 7.73 -14.36 11.39
C LEU A 110 9.11 -14.74 11.94
N SER A 111 9.59 -15.93 11.59
CA SER A 111 10.91 -16.45 11.97
C SER A 111 12.03 -15.63 11.35
N GLU A 112 12.98 -15.18 12.16
CA GLU A 112 14.17 -14.45 11.68
C GLU A 112 15.05 -15.30 10.77
N ASP A 113 15.11 -16.62 10.99
CA ASP A 113 15.87 -17.55 10.15
C ASP A 113 15.32 -17.57 8.70
N TYR A 114 13.99 -17.53 8.56
CA TYR A 114 13.35 -17.47 7.25
C TYR A 114 13.48 -16.08 6.63
N LEU A 115 13.33 -15.02 7.42
CA LEU A 115 13.47 -13.65 6.94
C LEU A 115 14.92 -13.32 6.53
N MET A 116 15.90 -13.95 7.16
CA MET A 116 17.33 -13.58 7.08
C MET A 116 17.62 -12.14 7.56
N GLU A 117 16.73 -11.61 8.41
CA GLU A 117 16.80 -10.28 9.02
C GLU A 117 15.92 -10.25 10.29
N PRO A 118 16.10 -9.26 11.19
CA PRO A 118 15.28 -9.16 12.40
C PRO A 118 13.79 -9.06 12.07
N ALA A 119 12.97 -9.82 12.79
CA ALA A 119 11.53 -9.77 12.62
C ALA A 119 11.01 -8.41 13.12
N ASN A 120 10.24 -7.72 12.28
CA ASN A 120 9.69 -6.41 12.61
C ASN A 120 8.17 -6.36 12.37
N ILE A 121 7.51 -5.38 12.97
CA ILE A 121 6.05 -5.20 12.86
C ILE A 121 5.59 -4.96 11.43
N GLY A 122 6.45 -4.44 10.55
CA GLY A 122 6.16 -4.25 9.12
C GLY A 122 5.96 -5.59 8.41
N HIS A 123 6.77 -6.61 8.72
CA HIS A 123 6.57 -7.97 8.21
C HIS A 123 5.20 -8.53 8.63
N SER A 124 4.87 -8.46 9.92
CA SER A 124 3.57 -8.90 10.42
C SER A 124 2.42 -8.10 9.81
N ALA A 125 2.60 -6.79 9.62
CA ALA A 125 1.60 -5.90 9.03
C ALA A 125 1.29 -6.27 7.58
N MET A 126 2.32 -6.47 6.74
CA MET A 126 2.13 -6.82 5.33
C MET A 126 1.53 -8.21 5.16
N LEU A 127 1.96 -9.19 5.96
CA LEU A 127 1.33 -10.52 5.96
C LEU A 127 -0.13 -10.44 6.40
N LEU A 128 -0.44 -9.67 7.46
CA LEU A 128 -1.80 -9.45 7.93
C LEU A 128 -2.68 -8.79 6.86
N LEU A 129 -2.19 -7.75 6.18
CA LEU A 129 -2.90 -7.05 5.10
C LEU A 129 -3.18 -7.97 3.91
N GLY A 130 -2.18 -8.75 3.48
CA GLY A 130 -2.32 -9.75 2.43
C GLY A 130 -3.34 -10.83 2.80
N ALA A 131 -3.26 -11.37 4.00
CA ALA A 131 -4.18 -12.39 4.52
C ALA A 131 -5.63 -11.88 4.61
N CYS A 132 -5.83 -10.69 5.20
CA CYS A 132 -7.14 -10.07 5.30
C CYS A 132 -7.77 -9.85 3.93
N SER A 133 -6.99 -9.34 2.98
CA SER A 133 -7.47 -9.09 1.61
C SER A 133 -7.75 -10.39 0.86
N ALA A 134 -6.93 -11.43 1.07
CA ALA A 134 -7.12 -12.73 0.44
C ALA A 134 -8.43 -13.41 0.90
N LEU A 135 -8.79 -13.29 2.18
CA LEU A 135 -10.07 -13.75 2.69
C LEU A 135 -11.24 -12.91 2.19
N GLU A 136 -11.18 -11.59 2.37
CA GLU A 136 -12.28 -10.68 2.02
C GLU A 136 -12.62 -10.74 0.53
N PHE A 137 -11.61 -10.92 -0.33
CA PHE A 137 -11.78 -10.94 -1.78
C PHE A 137 -11.92 -12.36 -2.35
N ASN A 138 -12.19 -13.36 -1.52
CA ASN A 138 -12.40 -14.76 -1.92
C ASN A 138 -11.27 -15.30 -2.81
N ILE A 139 -10.01 -14.95 -2.48
CA ILE A 139 -8.83 -15.44 -3.20
C ILE A 139 -8.49 -16.85 -2.73
N VAL A 140 -8.63 -17.14 -1.44
CA VAL A 140 -8.33 -18.44 -0.81
C VAL A 140 -9.53 -19.37 -0.75
N GLU A 141 -9.28 -20.67 -0.61
CA GLU A 141 -10.31 -21.72 -0.58
C GLU A 141 -10.92 -21.90 0.81
N GLU A 142 -12.14 -22.43 0.88
CA GLU A 142 -12.90 -22.60 2.14
C GLU A 142 -12.14 -23.42 3.20
N ILE A 143 -11.38 -24.43 2.77
CA ILE A 143 -10.58 -25.30 3.64
C ILE A 143 -9.44 -24.53 4.36
N GLU A 144 -8.97 -23.43 3.77
CA GLU A 144 -7.85 -22.62 4.27
C GLU A 144 -8.33 -21.52 5.24
N ILE A 145 -9.64 -21.19 5.22
CA ILE A 145 -10.19 -20.02 5.93
C ILE A 145 -9.90 -20.05 7.43
N THR A 146 -10.11 -21.21 8.09
CA THR A 146 -9.96 -21.30 9.55
C THR A 146 -8.51 -21.05 9.97
N GLU A 147 -7.56 -21.66 9.27
CA GLU A 147 -6.13 -21.50 9.56
C GLU A 147 -5.68 -20.05 9.33
N ILE A 148 -6.05 -19.46 8.19
CA ILE A 148 -5.71 -18.07 7.88
C ILE A 148 -6.33 -17.11 8.91
N ARG A 149 -7.57 -17.34 9.38
CA ARG A 149 -8.18 -16.52 10.45
C ARG A 149 -7.42 -16.61 11.77
N ASN A 150 -6.93 -17.80 12.13
CA ASN A 150 -6.10 -17.96 13.31
C ASN A 150 -4.78 -17.19 13.16
N SER A 151 -4.13 -17.27 11.99
CA SER A 151 -2.92 -16.50 11.69
C SER A 151 -3.18 -14.99 11.72
N ILE A 152 -4.30 -14.51 11.15
CA ILE A 152 -4.72 -13.10 11.21
C ILE A 152 -4.85 -12.64 12.67
N ASN A 153 -5.52 -13.44 13.51
CA ASN A 153 -5.70 -13.08 14.91
C ASN A 153 -4.36 -13.05 15.66
N GLY A 154 -3.51 -14.06 15.46
CA GLY A 154 -2.18 -14.14 16.07
C GLY A 154 -1.27 -12.99 15.64
N LEU A 155 -1.27 -12.62 14.35
CA LEU A 155 -0.52 -11.48 13.82
C LEU A 155 -0.99 -10.15 14.40
N ALA A 156 -2.31 -9.94 14.47
CA ALA A 156 -2.87 -8.72 15.06
C ALA A 156 -2.49 -8.58 16.54
N ARG A 157 -2.57 -9.66 17.31
CA ARG A 157 -2.12 -9.70 18.71
C ARG A 157 -0.61 -9.49 18.84
N GLY A 158 0.18 -10.06 17.93
CA GLY A 158 1.61 -9.81 17.81
C GLY A 158 1.90 -8.33 17.70
N ILE A 159 1.26 -7.63 16.75
CA ILE A 159 1.40 -6.18 16.57
C ILE A 159 0.93 -5.41 17.82
N LEU A 160 -0.24 -5.73 18.37
CA LEU A 160 -0.77 -5.06 19.57
C LEU A 160 0.18 -5.16 20.77
N SER A 161 0.81 -6.32 20.95
CA SER A 161 1.77 -6.55 22.04
C SER A 161 3.03 -5.67 21.97
N MET A 162 3.28 -5.04 20.81
CA MET A 162 4.39 -4.13 20.59
C MET A 162 4.06 -2.69 20.99
N GLN A 163 2.82 -2.38 21.38
CA GLN A 163 2.46 -1.04 21.81
C GLN A 163 3.01 -0.73 23.21
N LEU A 164 3.75 0.38 23.30
CA LEU A 164 4.23 0.96 24.54
C LEU A 164 3.11 1.71 25.27
N THR A 165 3.31 1.95 26.56
CA THR A 165 2.39 2.77 27.38
C THR A 165 2.25 4.21 26.88
N SER A 166 3.22 4.71 26.12
CA SER A 166 3.15 6.02 25.45
C SER A 166 2.21 6.05 24.24
N GLY A 167 1.80 4.89 23.72
CA GLY A 167 1.03 4.73 22.49
C GLY A 167 1.87 4.40 21.25
N ALA A 168 3.20 4.61 21.31
CA ALA A 168 4.11 4.24 20.24
C ALA A 168 4.22 2.71 20.10
N PHE A 169 4.43 2.21 18.88
CA PHE A 169 4.79 0.81 18.65
C PHE A 169 6.31 0.63 18.60
N ARG A 170 6.81 -0.37 19.33
CA ARG A 170 8.13 -0.95 19.06
C ARG A 170 8.12 -1.60 17.68
N THR A 171 9.23 -1.51 16.98
CA THR A 171 9.31 -1.96 15.59
C THR A 171 9.89 -3.34 15.42
N ILE A 172 10.87 -3.74 16.23
CA ILE A 172 11.56 -5.04 16.14
C ILE A 172 11.07 -5.95 17.27
N PHE A 173 10.63 -7.16 16.93
CA PHE A 173 10.18 -8.15 17.91
C PHE A 173 11.35 -8.62 18.78
N GLY A 174 11.12 -8.80 20.08
CA GLY A 174 12.15 -9.26 21.02
C GLY A 174 13.17 -8.19 21.42
N ASP A 175 13.16 -7.02 20.78
CA ASP A 175 13.95 -5.88 21.23
C ASP A 175 13.33 -5.28 22.51
N ASN A 176 14.16 -5.21 23.55
CA ASN A 176 13.77 -4.64 24.85
C ASN A 176 14.26 -3.20 25.00
N ASP A 177 14.99 -2.66 24.03
CA ASP A 177 15.39 -1.26 24.05
C ASP A 177 14.18 -0.36 23.74
N ASP A 178 14.06 0.76 24.46
CA ASP A 178 13.02 1.76 24.21
C ASP A 178 13.39 2.66 23.01
N PHE A 179 14.46 2.31 22.29
CA PHE A 179 14.90 2.99 21.10
C PHE A 179 14.01 2.63 19.89
N LEU A 180 13.18 3.60 19.46
CA LEU A 180 12.20 3.43 18.40
C LEU A 180 12.82 3.48 16.99
N ARG A 181 13.66 2.49 16.65
CA ARG A 181 14.25 2.37 15.29
C ARG A 181 13.16 2.20 14.24
N GLY A 182 13.20 2.94 13.15
CA GLY A 182 12.20 2.78 12.07
C GLY A 182 10.78 3.22 12.46
N ILE A 183 10.65 4.03 13.52
CA ILE A 183 9.40 4.67 13.95
C ILE A 183 8.70 5.44 12.82
N ASP A 184 9.49 5.90 11.85
CA ASP A 184 9.01 6.67 10.72
C ASP A 184 8.29 5.83 9.67
N PHE A 185 8.37 4.49 9.71
CA PHE A 185 7.86 3.65 8.61
C PHE A 185 6.87 2.60 9.11
N PHE A 186 7.36 1.63 9.88
CA PHE A 186 6.61 0.40 10.20
C PHE A 186 5.34 0.60 11.04
N PRO A 187 5.26 1.58 11.97
CA PRO A 187 4.03 1.76 12.75
C PRO A 187 2.82 2.14 11.92
N GLY A 188 2.99 2.93 10.85
CA GLY A 188 1.88 3.29 9.96
C GLY A 188 1.29 2.06 9.26
N GLU A 189 2.17 1.19 8.75
CA GLU A 189 1.79 -0.09 8.14
C GLU A 189 1.07 -1.00 9.15
N ALA A 190 1.59 -1.11 10.37
CA ALA A 190 1.01 -1.89 11.44
C ALA A 190 -0.39 -1.40 11.84
N ILE A 191 -0.58 -0.10 12.00
CA ILE A 191 -1.89 0.50 12.30
C ILE A 191 -2.87 0.22 11.16
N LEU A 192 -2.44 0.41 9.91
CA LEU A 192 -3.25 0.12 8.73
C LEU A 192 -3.70 -1.35 8.70
N ALA A 193 -2.80 -2.28 9.02
CA ALA A 193 -3.10 -3.71 9.09
C ALA A 193 -4.14 -4.04 10.17
N LEU A 194 -3.97 -3.51 11.39
CA LEU A 194 -4.92 -3.69 12.49
C LEU A 194 -6.31 -3.16 12.13
N VAL A 195 -6.39 -1.94 11.61
CA VAL A 195 -7.68 -1.33 11.26
C VAL A 195 -8.36 -2.08 10.12
N THR A 196 -7.60 -2.55 9.12
CA THR A 196 -8.14 -3.36 8.02
C THR A 196 -8.73 -4.69 8.54
N ALA A 197 -8.02 -5.38 9.43
CA ALA A 197 -8.51 -6.62 10.04
C ALA A 197 -9.78 -6.40 10.88
N TYR A 198 -9.86 -5.26 11.57
CA TYR A 198 -11.04 -4.83 12.32
C TYR A 198 -12.25 -4.58 11.40
N GLU A 199 -12.06 -3.83 10.31
CA GLU A 199 -13.11 -3.46 9.34
C GLU A 199 -13.70 -4.70 8.66
N TYR A 200 -12.86 -5.65 8.23
CA TYR A 200 -13.33 -6.89 7.60
C TYR A 200 -13.90 -7.91 8.59
N ASN A 201 -13.95 -7.57 9.89
CA ASN A 201 -14.52 -8.42 10.93
C ASN A 201 -13.89 -9.84 10.95
N LEU A 202 -12.57 -9.91 10.77
CA LEU A 202 -11.82 -11.17 10.65
C LEU A 202 -11.26 -11.68 11.98
N LEU A 203 -11.33 -10.85 13.03
CA LEU A 203 -10.71 -11.09 14.33
C LEU A 203 -11.68 -11.72 15.34
N ASN A 204 -11.13 -12.37 16.37
CA ASN A 204 -11.91 -12.77 17.52
C ASN A 204 -12.31 -11.56 18.40
N VAL A 205 -13.28 -11.76 19.29
CA VAL A 205 -13.85 -10.67 20.10
C VAL A 205 -12.78 -9.96 20.97
N PRO A 206 -11.94 -10.67 21.75
CA PRO A 206 -10.93 -10.00 22.58
C PRO A 206 -9.96 -9.12 21.77
N THR A 207 -9.40 -9.66 20.68
CA THR A 207 -8.46 -8.91 19.84
C THR A 207 -9.14 -7.71 19.17
N LYS A 208 -10.39 -7.87 18.74
CA LYS A 208 -11.17 -6.78 18.13
C LYS A 208 -11.41 -5.61 19.10
N GLU A 209 -11.66 -5.90 20.38
CA GLU A 209 -11.91 -4.87 21.40
C GLU A 209 -10.67 -4.02 21.73
N GLU A 210 -9.47 -4.57 21.55
CA GLU A 210 -8.19 -3.88 21.83
C GLU A 210 -7.74 -2.92 20.72
N ILE A 211 -8.13 -3.17 19.47
CA ILE A 211 -7.59 -2.44 18.31
C ILE A 211 -7.93 -0.95 18.34
N ILE A 212 -9.20 -0.58 18.55
CA ILE A 212 -9.58 0.83 18.48
C ILE A 212 -8.90 1.66 19.58
N PRO A 213 -8.90 1.25 20.85
CA PRO A 213 -8.10 1.91 21.88
C PRO A 213 -6.62 2.03 21.52
N ALA A 214 -6.01 0.96 21.01
CA ALA A 214 -4.59 0.97 20.62
C ALA A 214 -4.31 1.97 19.49
N VAL A 215 -5.14 1.99 18.46
CA VAL A 215 -4.98 2.91 17.32
C VAL A 215 -5.20 4.37 17.73
N VAL A 216 -6.13 4.65 18.65
CA VAL A 216 -6.32 6.00 19.21
C VAL A 216 -5.09 6.44 20.04
N ASN A 217 -4.53 5.55 20.86
CA ASN A 217 -3.30 5.83 21.60
C ASN A 217 -2.13 6.11 20.65
N ALA A 218 -2.02 5.34 19.57
CA ALA A 218 -1.03 5.56 18.53
C ALA A 218 -1.23 6.92 17.84
N PHE A 219 -2.45 7.28 17.48
CA PHE A 219 -2.76 8.60 16.92
C PHE A 219 -2.30 9.73 17.83
N ASN A 220 -2.58 9.64 19.13
CA ASN A 220 -2.15 10.65 20.10
C ASN A 220 -0.62 10.77 20.16
N PHE A 221 0.10 9.65 20.17
CA PHE A 221 1.56 9.66 20.17
C PHE A 221 2.13 10.23 18.87
N TYR A 222 1.73 9.69 17.72
CA TYR A 222 2.31 10.02 16.41
C TYR A 222 1.97 11.43 15.96
N SER A 223 0.78 11.94 16.29
CA SER A 223 0.42 13.34 16.01
C SER A 223 1.25 14.36 16.80
N GLU A 224 1.67 14.03 18.02
CA GLU A 224 2.63 14.84 18.79
C GLU A 224 4.08 14.65 18.32
N TYR A 225 4.47 13.42 17.98
CA TYR A 225 5.77 13.12 17.41
C TYR A 225 6.03 13.93 16.12
N HIS A 226 5.05 13.95 15.21
CA HIS A 226 5.10 14.74 13.97
C HIS A 226 5.33 16.24 14.20
N LYS A 227 4.84 16.80 15.31
CA LYS A 227 5.00 18.23 15.62
C LYS A 227 6.40 18.56 16.16
N THR A 228 7.09 17.58 16.73
CA THR A 228 8.29 17.79 17.54
C THR A 228 9.56 17.22 16.90
N ALA A 229 9.42 16.22 16.02
CA ALA A 229 10.51 15.56 15.32
C ALA A 229 10.70 16.11 13.89
N ASP A 230 11.92 15.96 13.38
CA ASP A 230 12.21 16.10 11.94
C ASP A 230 11.97 14.75 11.28
N VAL A 231 10.83 14.60 10.61
CA VAL A 231 10.36 13.32 10.06
C VAL A 231 10.60 13.22 8.55
N ASP A 232 10.90 12.01 8.08
CA ASP A 232 11.06 11.74 6.66
C ASP A 232 9.72 11.92 5.91
N PRO A 233 9.67 12.45 4.67
CA PRO A 233 8.43 12.57 3.91
C PRO A 233 7.66 11.25 3.72
N ASN A 234 8.33 10.10 3.72
CA ASN A 234 7.69 8.79 3.66
C ASN A 234 6.91 8.43 4.93
N TYR A 235 7.25 9.04 6.08
CA TYR A 235 6.45 8.94 7.31
C TYR A 235 5.02 9.38 7.03
N ASN A 236 4.87 10.55 6.40
CA ASN A 236 3.57 11.13 6.12
C ASN A 236 2.69 10.20 5.29
N ILE A 237 3.26 9.44 4.35
CA ILE A 237 2.50 8.58 3.45
C ILE A 237 1.75 7.48 4.22
N TRP A 238 2.47 6.69 5.01
CA TRP A 238 1.86 5.56 5.73
C TRP A 238 0.91 6.03 6.83
N GLN A 239 1.23 7.14 7.49
CA GLN A 239 0.36 7.73 8.51
C GLN A 239 -0.95 8.28 7.89
N VAL A 240 -0.89 8.89 6.70
CA VAL A 240 -2.10 9.30 5.96
C VAL A 240 -2.98 8.08 5.70
N ILE A 241 -2.44 7.00 5.12
CA ILE A 241 -3.25 5.84 4.73
C ILE A 241 -3.86 5.16 5.97
N ALA A 242 -3.08 5.01 7.03
CA ALA A 242 -3.53 4.38 8.28
C ALA A 242 -4.62 5.19 8.99
N PHE A 243 -4.39 6.49 9.22
CA PHE A 243 -5.31 7.32 9.98
C PHE A 243 -6.52 7.79 9.18
N SER A 244 -6.48 7.71 7.85
CA SER A 244 -7.69 7.87 7.03
C SER A 244 -8.74 6.80 7.35
N LYS A 245 -8.33 5.57 7.66
CA LYS A 245 -9.27 4.54 8.13
C LYS A 245 -9.75 4.78 9.56
N LEU A 246 -8.87 5.28 10.45
CA LEU A 246 -9.30 5.68 11.79
C LEU A 246 -10.39 6.76 11.72
N TYR A 247 -10.26 7.73 10.82
CA TYR A 247 -11.29 8.75 10.59
C TYR A 247 -12.66 8.13 10.28
N ASP A 248 -12.71 7.11 9.41
CA ASP A 248 -13.95 6.45 9.01
C ASP A 248 -14.59 5.71 10.21
N LEU A 249 -13.77 5.16 11.11
CA LEU A 249 -14.23 4.49 12.33
C LEU A 249 -14.70 5.45 13.44
N MET A 250 -14.28 6.72 13.43
CA MET A 250 -14.59 7.71 14.46
C MET A 250 -15.90 8.49 14.23
N HIS A 251 -16.83 7.99 13.41
CA HIS A 251 -18.09 8.68 13.07
C HIS A 251 -18.96 9.10 14.27
N ASN A 252 -18.86 8.40 15.42
CA ASN A 252 -19.56 8.75 16.66
C ASN A 252 -18.76 9.66 17.62
N GLN A 253 -17.50 9.97 17.29
CA GLN A 253 -16.58 10.79 18.09
C GLN A 253 -16.12 12.01 17.29
N ARG A 254 -17.05 12.94 17.03
CA ARG A 254 -16.83 14.05 16.09
C ARG A 254 -15.61 14.94 16.39
N VAL A 255 -15.22 15.08 17.66
CA VAL A 255 -14.02 15.85 18.03
C VAL A 255 -12.77 15.13 17.54
N THR A 256 -12.55 13.89 17.99
CA THR A 256 -11.44 13.03 17.56
C THR A 256 -11.41 12.88 16.04
N GLN A 257 -12.57 12.67 15.41
CA GLN A 257 -12.68 12.55 13.96
C GLN A 257 -12.13 13.78 13.23
N LYS A 258 -12.46 14.99 13.68
CA LYS A 258 -11.94 16.24 13.09
C LYS A 258 -10.45 16.44 13.31
N GLU A 259 -9.94 16.02 14.46
CA GLU A 259 -8.51 16.07 14.76
C GLU A 259 -7.74 15.13 13.83
N VAL A 260 -8.24 13.90 13.64
CA VAL A 260 -7.68 12.93 12.69
C VAL A 260 -7.69 13.48 11.27
N ALA A 261 -8.82 14.06 10.81
CA ALA A 261 -8.90 14.67 9.49
C ALA A 261 -7.88 15.80 9.32
N SER A 262 -7.78 16.71 10.29
CA SER A 262 -6.83 17.82 10.25
C SER A 262 -5.39 17.32 10.17
N TYR A 263 -5.07 16.26 10.92
CA TYR A 263 -3.75 15.63 10.89
C TYR A 263 -3.43 15.04 9.51
N VAL A 264 -4.34 14.24 8.96
CA VAL A 264 -4.19 13.63 7.62
C VAL A 264 -4.02 14.70 6.54
N LEU A 265 -4.90 15.71 6.51
CA LEU A 265 -4.85 16.77 5.51
C LEU A 265 -3.56 17.58 5.60
N LYS A 266 -3.04 17.84 6.80
CA LYS A 266 -1.74 18.49 7.00
C LYS A 266 -0.60 17.68 6.40
N MET A 267 -0.57 16.36 6.64
CA MET A 267 0.45 15.49 6.07
C MET A 267 0.39 15.44 4.54
N CYS A 268 -0.81 15.40 3.94
CA CYS A 268 -0.95 15.50 2.48
C CYS A 268 -0.40 16.83 1.92
N GLN A 269 -0.60 17.95 2.64
CA GLN A 269 0.00 19.23 2.25
C GLN A 269 1.52 19.19 2.32
N GLU A 270 2.10 18.50 3.31
CA GLU A 270 3.54 18.34 3.45
C GLU A 270 4.14 17.47 2.35
N ILE A 271 3.47 16.37 1.96
CA ILE A 271 3.82 15.59 0.76
C ILE A 271 3.87 16.51 -0.46
N CYS A 272 2.82 17.31 -0.69
CA CYS A 272 2.80 18.27 -1.81
C CYS A 272 3.91 19.34 -1.74
N LYS A 273 4.41 19.65 -0.55
CA LYS A 273 5.49 20.64 -0.31
C LYS A 273 6.88 20.01 -0.36
N SER A 274 7.00 18.67 -0.42
CA SER A 274 8.28 17.97 -0.46
C SER A 274 9.08 18.38 -1.70
N LYS A 275 10.40 18.11 -1.67
CA LYS A 275 11.28 18.46 -2.78
C LYS A 275 10.84 17.80 -4.09
N SER A 276 10.50 16.50 -4.02
CA SER A 276 10.10 15.71 -5.17
C SER A 276 8.80 16.22 -5.77
N TRP A 277 7.79 16.52 -4.96
CA TRP A 277 6.49 16.99 -5.44
C TRP A 277 6.53 18.46 -5.90
N LYS A 278 7.03 19.35 -5.04
CA LYS A 278 6.97 20.79 -5.30
C LYS A 278 7.99 21.25 -6.34
N TYR A 279 9.21 20.74 -6.32
CA TYR A 279 10.31 21.28 -7.13
C TYR A 279 10.71 20.42 -8.32
N GLN A 280 10.28 19.16 -8.40
CA GLN A 280 10.59 18.29 -9.53
C GLN A 280 9.31 17.93 -10.30
N LEU A 281 8.32 17.33 -9.64
CA LEU A 281 7.08 16.88 -10.28
C LEU A 281 6.28 18.03 -10.89
N SER A 282 6.09 19.13 -10.15
CA SER A 282 5.31 20.30 -10.61
C SER A 282 5.90 21.01 -11.83
N ARG A 283 7.21 20.83 -12.10
CA ARG A 283 7.92 21.48 -13.22
C ARG A 283 7.83 20.70 -14.52
N GLY A 284 7.25 19.50 -14.49
CA GLY A 284 7.00 18.68 -15.67
C GLY A 284 8.21 17.87 -16.17
N GLN A 285 8.07 17.34 -17.38
CA GLN A 285 8.92 16.26 -17.93
C GLN A 285 10.42 16.52 -17.87
N SER A 286 10.88 17.76 -18.03
CA SER A 286 12.31 18.10 -17.95
C SER A 286 12.96 17.77 -16.59
N PHE A 287 12.17 17.56 -15.54
CA PHE A 287 12.65 17.23 -14.20
C PHE A 287 12.36 15.79 -13.78
N TYR A 288 11.57 15.05 -14.55
CA TYR A 288 11.12 13.70 -14.19
C TYR A 288 12.26 12.68 -14.03
N VAL A 289 13.36 12.87 -14.78
CA VAL A 289 14.58 12.04 -14.64
C VAL A 289 15.23 12.09 -13.25
N ASN A 290 14.86 13.05 -12.41
CA ASN A 290 15.41 13.22 -11.06
C ASN A 290 14.46 12.73 -9.95
N LEU A 291 13.33 12.12 -10.31
CA LEU A 291 12.31 11.68 -9.38
C LEU A 291 12.49 10.22 -9.00
N GLU A 292 12.23 9.94 -7.72
CA GLU A 292 12.10 8.60 -7.20
C GLU A 292 10.68 8.09 -7.44
N THR A 293 10.53 7.15 -8.38
CA THR A 293 9.20 6.67 -8.80
C THR A 293 8.39 6.09 -7.65
N ILE A 294 9.06 5.42 -6.71
CA ILE A 294 8.43 4.85 -5.51
C ILE A 294 7.82 5.93 -4.61
N GLU A 295 8.50 7.05 -4.38
CA GLU A 295 7.98 8.15 -3.56
C GLU A 295 6.72 8.73 -4.18
N ILE A 296 6.70 8.89 -5.52
CA ILE A 296 5.53 9.43 -6.22
C ILE A 296 4.37 8.43 -6.23
N ALA A 297 4.62 7.14 -6.44
CA ALA A 297 3.59 6.10 -6.42
C ALA A 297 2.94 5.99 -5.03
N CYS A 298 3.74 5.89 -3.96
CA CYS A 298 3.22 5.82 -2.60
C CYS A 298 2.55 7.13 -2.16
N GLY A 299 3.13 8.28 -2.53
CA GLY A 299 2.54 9.58 -2.23
C GLY A 299 1.20 9.80 -2.95
N LEU A 300 1.01 9.26 -4.16
CA LEU A 300 -0.26 9.30 -4.87
C LEU A 300 -1.35 8.51 -4.13
N ASP A 301 -1.02 7.36 -3.55
CA ASP A 301 -1.95 6.57 -2.72
C ASP A 301 -2.45 7.41 -1.52
N ALA A 302 -1.52 8.05 -0.81
CA ALA A 302 -1.86 8.96 0.28
C ALA A 302 -2.68 10.19 -0.19
N LEU A 303 -2.34 10.79 -1.34
CA LEU A 303 -3.10 11.92 -1.88
C LEU A 303 -4.53 11.53 -2.27
N ALA A 304 -4.78 10.29 -2.73
CA ALA A 304 -6.13 9.83 -3.02
C ALA A 304 -7.01 9.86 -1.77
N GLU A 305 -6.48 9.44 -0.61
CA GLU A 305 -7.18 9.60 0.68
C GLU A 305 -7.35 11.08 1.07
N GLY A 306 -6.32 11.90 0.87
CA GLY A 306 -6.38 13.34 1.11
C GLY A 306 -7.48 14.05 0.30
N ILE A 307 -7.65 13.69 -0.98
CA ILE A 307 -8.73 14.21 -1.84
C ILE A 307 -10.10 13.80 -1.28
N ARG A 308 -10.27 12.53 -0.90
CA ARG A 308 -11.51 12.00 -0.33
C ARG A 308 -11.88 12.75 0.94
N LEU A 309 -10.96 12.84 1.90
CA LEU A 309 -11.16 13.50 3.18
C LEU A 309 -11.42 14.99 3.03
N ALA A 310 -10.66 15.69 2.17
CA ALA A 310 -10.89 17.11 1.93
C ALA A 310 -12.30 17.38 1.39
N LYS A 311 -12.82 16.51 0.52
CA LYS A 311 -14.21 16.61 0.02
C LYS A 311 -15.23 16.35 1.14
N LEU A 312 -15.02 15.34 1.97
CA LEU A 312 -15.91 15.01 3.10
C LEU A 312 -15.96 16.14 4.14
N GLU A 313 -14.82 16.75 4.45
CA GLU A 313 -14.71 17.89 5.36
C GLU A 313 -15.02 19.25 4.71
N GLN A 314 -15.42 19.27 3.43
CA GLN A 314 -15.77 20.48 2.67
C GLN A 314 -14.61 21.48 2.50
N GLU A 315 -13.37 21.01 2.58
CA GLU A 315 -12.13 21.74 2.33
C GLU A 315 -11.81 21.79 0.83
N LEU A 316 -12.70 22.42 0.04
CA LEU A 316 -12.70 22.33 -1.43
C LEU A 316 -11.41 22.86 -2.09
N GLU A 317 -10.79 23.89 -1.52
CA GLU A 317 -9.52 24.42 -2.03
C GLU A 317 -8.36 23.44 -1.82
N LEU A 318 -8.35 22.72 -0.68
CA LEU A 318 -7.37 21.66 -0.44
C LEU A 318 -7.61 20.47 -1.36
N ALA A 319 -8.86 20.05 -1.52
CA ALA A 319 -9.22 18.99 -2.46
C ALA A 319 -8.69 19.32 -3.86
N ARG A 320 -8.94 20.54 -4.35
CA ARG A 320 -8.45 21.00 -5.66
C ARG A 320 -6.92 21.00 -5.74
N MET A 321 -6.23 21.47 -4.70
CA MET A 321 -4.77 21.45 -4.64
C MET A 321 -4.22 20.02 -4.75
N PHE A 322 -4.82 19.08 -4.02
CA PHE A 322 -4.41 17.67 -4.08
C PHE A 322 -4.72 17.05 -5.45
N GLU A 323 -5.88 17.33 -6.04
CA GLU A 323 -6.24 16.84 -7.38
C GLU A 323 -5.24 17.31 -8.45
N VAL A 324 -4.75 18.55 -8.39
CA VAL A 324 -3.72 19.06 -9.31
C VAL A 324 -2.39 18.32 -9.14
N ASN A 325 -1.98 18.04 -7.90
CA ASN A 325 -0.75 17.29 -7.63
C ASN A 325 -0.88 15.82 -8.06
N ALA A 326 -2.03 15.20 -7.81
CA ALA A 326 -2.34 13.85 -8.28
C ALA A 326 -2.30 13.78 -9.82
N ALA A 327 -2.82 14.80 -10.53
CA ALA A 327 -2.71 14.89 -11.98
C ALA A 327 -1.27 14.84 -12.48
N ASN A 328 -0.39 15.60 -11.83
CA ASN A 328 1.03 15.65 -12.17
C ASN A 328 1.72 14.31 -11.89
N ALA A 329 1.36 13.64 -10.79
CA ALA A 329 1.85 12.31 -10.46
C ALA A 329 1.43 11.28 -11.53
N VAL A 330 0.16 11.26 -11.95
CA VAL A 330 -0.31 10.36 -13.03
C VAL A 330 0.44 10.63 -14.33
N CYS A 331 0.62 11.89 -14.73
CA CYS A 331 1.41 12.24 -15.92
C CYS A 331 2.87 11.78 -15.82
N PHE A 332 3.45 11.82 -14.62
CA PHE A 332 4.78 11.28 -14.39
C PHE A 332 4.83 9.75 -14.50
N LEU A 333 3.87 9.02 -13.91
CA LEU A 333 3.82 7.57 -14.01
C LEU A 333 3.64 7.10 -15.47
N GLN A 334 2.78 7.78 -16.24
CA GLN A 334 2.65 7.56 -17.69
C GLN A 334 3.98 7.83 -18.43
N TRP A 335 4.68 8.91 -18.08
CA TRP A 335 5.97 9.21 -18.67
C TRP A 335 6.99 8.11 -18.35
N VAL A 336 7.09 7.64 -17.10
CA VAL A 336 8.00 6.54 -16.71
C VAL A 336 7.70 5.28 -17.51
N GLN A 337 6.43 4.88 -17.62
CA GLN A 337 6.03 3.71 -18.39
C GLN A 337 6.38 3.86 -19.88
N SER A 338 6.22 5.06 -20.46
CA SER A 338 6.62 5.33 -21.85
C SER A 338 8.13 5.29 -22.09
N GLN A 339 8.95 5.31 -21.03
CA GLN A 339 10.41 5.12 -21.13
C GLN A 339 10.80 3.62 -21.16
N VAL A 340 9.82 2.70 -21.08
CA VAL A 340 10.06 1.27 -21.34
C VAL A 340 10.22 1.07 -22.85
N PRO A 341 11.35 0.50 -23.32
CA PRO A 341 11.65 0.38 -24.74
C PRO A 341 10.60 -0.42 -25.51
N SER A 342 10.36 -0.01 -26.76
CA SER A 342 9.35 -0.69 -27.57
C SER A 342 9.72 -2.13 -27.94
N SER A 343 11.01 -2.44 -27.92
CA SER A 343 11.58 -3.76 -28.21
C SER A 343 11.77 -4.64 -26.96
N CYS A 344 11.11 -4.30 -25.85
CA CYS A 344 11.23 -5.08 -24.62
C CYS A 344 10.72 -6.52 -24.81
N VAL A 345 11.36 -7.46 -24.12
CA VAL A 345 10.98 -8.88 -24.14
C VAL A 345 9.99 -9.19 -23.02
N VAL A 346 10.16 -8.53 -21.88
CA VAL A 346 9.20 -8.53 -20.76
C VAL A 346 8.21 -7.40 -21.01
N GLY A 347 6.92 -7.63 -20.75
CA GLY A 347 5.84 -6.73 -21.13
C GLY A 347 6.01 -5.27 -20.69
N ARG A 348 5.31 -4.39 -21.40
CA ARG A 348 5.20 -2.97 -21.08
C ARG A 348 4.11 -2.81 -20.03
N GLY A 349 4.48 -2.26 -18.88
CA GLY A 349 3.52 -2.09 -17.79
C GLY A 349 4.19 -1.80 -16.46
N GLY A 350 5.41 -2.29 -16.26
CA GLY A 350 6.15 -2.10 -15.02
C GLY A 350 6.75 -0.70 -14.88
N LEU A 351 6.86 -0.29 -13.62
CA LEU A 351 7.53 0.94 -13.23
C LEU A 351 8.89 0.66 -12.60
N GLY A 352 9.84 1.55 -12.83
CA GLY A 352 11.24 1.38 -12.45
C GLY A 352 11.89 2.61 -11.83
N TYR A 353 13.16 2.49 -11.47
CA TYR A 353 14.01 3.63 -11.10
C TYR A 353 14.26 4.54 -12.31
N GLY A 354 14.23 5.85 -12.04
CA GLY A 354 14.27 6.92 -13.02
C GLY A 354 15.54 6.99 -13.86
N GLY A 355 15.38 7.58 -15.04
CA GLY A 355 16.39 7.77 -16.07
C GLY A 355 15.72 8.07 -17.41
N VAL A 356 16.48 8.35 -18.46
CA VAL A 356 15.94 8.48 -19.83
C VAL A 356 15.40 7.13 -20.35
N CYS A 357 15.80 6.03 -19.73
CA CYS A 357 15.36 4.68 -20.06
C CYS A 357 15.13 3.89 -18.78
N VAL A 358 14.03 3.13 -18.73
CA VAL A 358 13.78 2.18 -17.63
C VAL A 358 14.66 0.94 -17.87
N LEU A 359 15.65 0.75 -16.99
CA LEU A 359 16.55 -0.41 -17.05
C LEU A 359 16.00 -1.61 -16.26
N GLU A 360 15.17 -1.35 -15.26
CA GLU A 360 14.60 -2.35 -14.35
C GLU A 360 13.16 -1.96 -14.02
N GLN A 361 12.23 -2.89 -14.17
CA GLN A 361 10.83 -2.77 -13.75
C GLN A 361 10.67 -3.50 -12.41
N ARG A 362 10.22 -2.80 -11.36
CA ARG A 362 10.16 -3.29 -9.98
C ARG A 362 8.72 -3.53 -9.52
N LEU A 363 8.55 -4.61 -8.77
CA LEU A 363 7.25 -5.08 -8.27
C LEU A 363 6.60 -4.08 -7.30
N ASP A 364 7.36 -3.62 -6.31
CA ASP A 364 6.87 -2.75 -5.24
C ASP A 364 6.42 -1.38 -5.77
N VAL A 365 7.15 -0.81 -6.73
CA VAL A 365 6.77 0.45 -7.38
C VAL A 365 5.47 0.29 -8.17
N THR A 366 5.35 -0.80 -8.93
CA THR A 366 4.19 -1.05 -9.80
C THR A 366 2.94 -1.37 -8.97
N GLY A 367 3.06 -2.19 -7.92
CA GLY A 367 1.97 -2.52 -6.99
C GLY A 367 1.39 -1.29 -6.31
N HIS A 368 2.24 -0.41 -5.76
CA HIS A 368 1.78 0.83 -5.15
C HIS A 368 1.11 1.78 -6.15
N ALA A 369 1.63 1.88 -7.38
CA ALA A 369 0.99 2.69 -8.42
C ALA A 369 -0.40 2.16 -8.78
N ILE A 370 -0.58 0.84 -8.93
CA ILE A 370 -1.88 0.21 -9.16
C ILE A 370 -2.84 0.54 -8.02
N SER A 371 -2.43 0.35 -6.76
CA SER A 371 -3.23 0.70 -5.57
C SER A 371 -3.69 2.16 -5.61
N ALA A 372 -2.77 3.07 -5.89
CA ALA A 372 -3.03 4.50 -5.95
C ALA A 372 -4.02 4.88 -7.06
N LEU A 373 -3.84 4.34 -8.28
CA LEU A 373 -4.69 4.63 -9.44
C LEU A 373 -6.12 4.10 -9.25
N ILE A 374 -6.27 2.90 -8.70
CA ILE A 374 -7.59 2.34 -8.35
C ILE A 374 -8.34 3.27 -7.38
N LYS A 375 -7.65 3.74 -6.33
CA LYS A 375 -8.26 4.68 -5.38
C LYS A 375 -8.59 6.02 -6.03
N LEU A 376 -7.69 6.53 -6.86
CA LEU A 376 -7.86 7.81 -7.55
C LEU A 376 -9.10 7.80 -8.47
N GLN A 377 -9.30 6.72 -9.22
CA GLN A 377 -10.46 6.52 -10.09
C GLN A 377 -11.78 6.61 -9.30
N LYS A 378 -11.82 6.01 -8.10
CA LYS A 378 -12.97 6.06 -7.18
C LYS A 378 -13.24 7.48 -6.67
N VAL A 379 -12.22 8.20 -6.20
CA VAL A 379 -12.41 9.52 -5.56
C VAL A 379 -12.64 10.67 -6.56
N LEU A 380 -12.22 10.48 -7.82
CA LEU A 380 -12.43 11.43 -8.91
C LEU A 380 -13.70 11.15 -9.73
N ASN A 381 -14.44 10.08 -9.43
CA ASN A 381 -15.61 9.61 -10.19
C ASN A 381 -15.30 9.52 -11.69
N ILE A 382 -14.13 9.01 -12.08
CA ILE A 382 -13.74 8.94 -13.49
C ILE A 382 -14.69 8.02 -14.29
N HIS A 383 -15.48 7.16 -13.62
CA HIS A 383 -16.51 6.29 -14.23
C HIS A 383 -17.88 6.25 -13.53
N HIS A 384 -18.18 7.20 -12.63
CA HIS A 384 -19.52 7.33 -12.03
C HIS A 384 -20.26 8.59 -12.52
N VAL A 385 -20.25 8.79 -13.83
CA VAL A 385 -21.30 9.55 -14.52
C VAL A 385 -22.28 8.50 -15.03
N ASP A 386 -23.38 8.34 -14.28
CA ASP A 386 -24.61 7.59 -14.59
C ASP A 386 -24.96 6.53 -13.53
N LYS A 387 -25.49 7.02 -12.40
CA LYS A 387 -26.64 6.48 -11.64
C LYS A 387 -26.78 7.25 -10.32
N ILE A 388 -27.45 8.40 -10.39
CA ILE A 388 -28.31 8.91 -9.31
C ILE A 388 -29.74 8.82 -9.83
#